data_AF-A0A3M1DUI5-F1
#
_entry.id   AF-A0A3M1DUI5-F1
#
_cell.length_a   1.000
_cell.length_b   1.000
_cell.length_c   1.000
_cell.angle_alpha   90.00
_cell.angle_beta   90.00
_cell.angle_gamma   90.00
#
_symmetry.space_group_name_H-M   'P 1'
#
loop_
_entity.id
_entity.type
_entity.pdbx_description
1 polymer ?
#
loop_
_entity_poly.entity_id
_entity_poly.type
_entity_poly.pdbx_seq_one_letter_code
_entity_poly.pdbx_strand_id
1 'polypeptide(L)'
;MLSQELEHSLNEAFRQARLKRHEFMTVEHLLLALLDNDEVERVLKGCGADVDRLRADGFDSVRLDLDDPDSVRTGFEEALALTGGRLYGLFNNGAWGLPGA
;
A
#
# COMPACT_ATOMS: atom_id res chain seq x y z
N MET A 1 -0.78 4.37 23.99
CA MET A 1 -2.18 4.28 23.52
C MET A 1 -2.23 5.02 22.21
N LEU A 2 -2.86 4.46 21.17
CA LEU A 2 -3.01 5.15 19.89
C LEU A 2 -3.96 6.34 20.06
N SER A 3 -3.78 7.41 19.28
CA SER A 3 -4.76 8.51 19.25
C SER A 3 -6.07 8.02 18.63
N GLN A 4 -7.20 8.63 18.98
CA GLN A 4 -8.50 8.29 18.39
C GLN A 4 -8.50 8.47 16.87
N GLU A 5 -7.77 9.48 16.37
CA GLU A 5 -7.64 9.75 14.93
C GLU A 5 -6.86 8.64 14.20
N LEU A 6 -5.79 8.14 14.80
CA LEU A 6 -5.01 7.05 14.23
C LEU A 6 -5.81 5.73 14.27
N GLU A 7 -6.55 5.49 15.35
CA GLU A 7 -7.45 4.34 15.46
C GLU A 7 -8.57 4.39 14.39
N HIS A 8 -9.12 5.58 14.12
CA HIS A 8 -10.09 5.77 13.04
C HIS A 8 -9.48 5.44 11.67
N SER A 9 -8.28 5.96 11.38
CA SER A 9 -7.57 5.72 10.13
C SER A 9 -7.24 4.23 9.93
N LEU A 10 -6.82 3.53 11.00
CA LEU A 10 -6.56 2.09 10.95
C LEU A 10 -7.83 1.30 10.65
N ASN A 11 -8.95 1.63 11.32
CA ASN A 11 -10.23 0.96 11.07
C ASN A 11 -10.70 1.17 9.62
N GLU A 12 -10.48 2.35 9.06
CA GLU A 12 -10.80 2.65 7.66
C GLU A 12 -9.92 1.82 6.70
N ALA A 13 -8.61 1.75 6.95
CA ALA A 13 -7.70 0.91 6.17
C ALA A 13 -8.15 -0.57 6.15
N PHE A 14 -8.52 -1.12 7.31
CA PHE A 14 -9.07 -2.47 7.43
C PHE A 14 -10.37 -2.65 6.64
N ARG A 15 -11.29 -1.67 6.73
CA ARG A 15 -12.56 -1.70 6.02
C ARG A 15 -12.33 -1.72 4.50
N GLN A 16 -11.43 -0.89 3.99
CA GLN A 16 -11.11 -0.82 2.56
C GLN A 16 -10.49 -2.11 2.03
N ALA A 17 -9.50 -2.66 2.75
CA ALA A 17 -8.89 -3.96 2.40
C ALA A 17 -9.96 -5.06 2.31
N ARG A 18 -10.88 -5.10 3.29
CA ARG A 18 -11.97 -6.09 3.31
C ARG A 18 -12.99 -5.89 2.20
N LEU A 19 -13.37 -4.65 1.88
CA LEU A 19 -14.31 -4.35 0.79
C LEU A 19 -13.75 -4.80 -0.57
N LYS A 20 -12.44 -4.64 -0.78
CA LYS A 20 -11.74 -5.13 -1.98
C LYS A 20 -11.41 -6.63 -1.93
N ARG A 21 -11.75 -7.31 -0.83
CA ARG A 21 -11.43 -8.73 -0.57
C ARG A 21 -9.94 -9.04 -0.65
N HIS A 22 -9.10 -8.09 -0.22
CA HIS A 22 -7.68 -8.32 -0.09
C HIS A 22 -7.43 -9.26 1.09
N GLU A 23 -6.56 -10.25 0.89
CA GLU A 23 -6.17 -11.23 1.92
C GLU A 23 -5.37 -10.58 3.05
N PHE A 24 -4.58 -9.54 2.71
CA PHE A 24 -3.72 -8.81 3.62
C PHE A 24 -4.04 -7.32 3.59
N MET A 25 -3.85 -6.68 4.74
CA MET A 25 -3.75 -5.23 4.83
C MET A 25 -2.27 -4.85 4.70
N THR A 26 -1.97 -3.89 3.82
CA THR A 26 -0.59 -3.46 3.52
C THR A 26 -0.35 -2.04 4.01
N VAL A 27 0.90 -1.56 3.96
CA VAL A 27 1.25 -0.18 4.32
C VAL A 27 0.64 0.83 3.36
N GLU A 28 0.32 0.44 2.13
CA GLU A 28 -0.38 1.26 1.14
C GLU A 28 -1.84 1.53 1.54
N HIS A 29 -2.51 0.54 2.13
CA HIS A 29 -3.85 0.74 2.70
C HIS A 29 -3.82 1.73 3.85
N LEU A 30 -2.82 1.59 4.73
CA LEU A 30 -2.60 2.51 5.84
C LEU A 30 -2.30 3.92 5.31
N LEU A 31 -1.43 4.04 4.30
CA LEU A 31 -1.11 5.31 3.68
C LEU A 31 -2.36 6.01 3.15
N LEU A 32 -3.21 5.33 2.36
CA LEU A 32 -4.45 5.93 1.86
C LEU A 32 -5.37 6.41 2.99
N ALA A 33 -5.58 5.59 4.02
CA ALA A 33 -6.44 5.98 5.12
C ALA A 33 -5.87 7.16 5.92
N LEU A 34 -4.54 7.24 6.04
CA LEU A 34 -3.86 8.36 6.67
C LEU A 34 -3.90 9.65 5.83
N LEU A 35 -4.16 9.59 4.51
CA LEU A 35 -4.32 10.80 3.71
C LEU A 35 -5.54 11.61 4.15
N ASP A 36 -6.52 11.01 4.84
CA ASP A 36 -7.69 11.70 5.38
C ASP A 36 -7.45 12.29 6.79
N ASN A 37 -6.24 12.14 7.34
CA ASN A 37 -5.84 12.79 8.58
C ASN A 37 -5.17 14.15 8.30
N ASP A 38 -5.75 15.23 8.82
CA ASP A 38 -5.28 16.60 8.61
C ASP A 38 -3.82 16.84 9.02
N GLU A 39 -3.35 16.21 10.12
CA GLU A 39 -1.96 16.34 10.55
C GLU A 39 -1.00 15.67 9.58
N VAL A 40 -1.33 14.46 9.12
CA VAL A 40 -0.53 13.70 8.14
C VAL A 40 -0.52 14.41 6.80
N GLU A 41 -1.68 14.85 6.31
CA GLU A 41 -1.77 15.62 5.06
C GLU A 41 -0.88 16.87 5.12
N ARG A 42 -0.92 17.61 6.23
CA ARG A 42 -0.07 18.80 6.43
C ARG A 42 1.42 18.45 6.37
N VAL A 43 1.83 17.35 7.00
CA VAL A 43 3.23 16.89 6.97
C VAL A 43 3.65 16.49 5.56
N LEU A 44 2.85 15.68 4.87
CA LEU A 44 3.13 15.23 3.50
C LEU A 44 3.23 16.40 2.52
N LYS A 45 2.30 17.36 2.59
CA LYS A 45 2.37 18.61 1.81
C LYS A 45 3.62 19.42 2.15
N GLY A 46 4.00 19.50 3.43
CA GLY A 46 5.24 20.13 3.88
C GLY A 46 6.51 19.47 3.33
N CYS A 47 6.46 18.16 3.04
CA CYS A 47 7.52 17.41 2.38
C CYS A 47 7.48 17.50 0.83
N GLY A 48 6.51 18.22 0.26
CA GLY A 48 6.36 18.38 -1.19
C GLY A 48 5.59 17.25 -1.88
N ALA A 49 4.85 16.42 -1.14
CA ALA A 49 4.00 15.39 -1.73
C ALA A 49 2.72 16.00 -2.34
N ASP A 50 2.29 15.44 -3.46
CA ASP A 50 0.99 15.73 -4.08
C ASP A 50 -0.08 14.78 -3.51
N VAL A 51 -0.71 15.20 -2.41
CA VAL A 51 -1.68 14.37 -1.67
C VAL A 51 -2.94 14.08 -2.48
N ASP A 52 -3.41 15.05 -3.28
CA ASP A 52 -4.61 14.86 -4.10
C ASP A 52 -4.37 13.85 -5.22
N ARG A 53 -3.17 13.89 -5.83
CA ARG A 53 -2.77 12.84 -6.78
C ARG A 53 -2.69 11.47 -6.11
N LEU A 54 -2.08 11.37 -4.92
CA LEU A 54 -1.99 10.08 -4.19
C LEU A 54 -3.36 9.49 -3.86
N ARG A 55 -4.34 10.33 -3.47
CA ARG A 55 -5.73 9.89 -3.26
C ARG A 55 -6.37 9.38 -4.55
N ALA A 56 -6.16 10.11 -5.66
CA ALA A 56 -6.76 9.79 -6.95
C ALA A 56 -6.16 8.53 -7.58
N ASP A 57 -4.85 8.33 -7.45
CA ASP A 57 -4.13 7.16 -7.97
C ASP A 57 -4.61 5.87 -7.29
N GLY A 58 -4.98 5.95 -6.00
CA GLY A 58 -5.35 4.78 -5.21
C GLY A 58 -4.22 3.75 -5.19
N PHE A 59 -4.57 2.48 -5.00
CA PHE A 59 -3.62 1.37 -5.14
C PHE A 59 -4.30 0.14 -5.71
N ASP A 60 -3.68 -0.42 -6.74
CA ASP A 60 -3.94 -1.75 -7.25
C ASP A 60 -3.03 -2.76 -6.55
N SER A 61 -3.51 -3.98 -6.41
CA SER A 61 -2.74 -5.06 -5.80
C SER A 61 -2.77 -6.29 -6.68
N VAL A 62 -1.64 -7.00 -6.72
CA VAL A 62 -1.49 -8.31 -7.35
C VAL A 62 -1.15 -9.32 -6.27
N ARG A 63 -1.57 -10.57 -6.45
CA ARG A 63 -1.16 -11.62 -5.52
C ARG A 63 0.32 -11.94 -5.75
N LEU A 64 1.12 -11.83 -4.71
CA LEU A 64 2.55 -12.10 -4.76
C LEU A 64 2.97 -12.86 -3.50
N ASP A 65 3.11 -14.18 -3.63
CA ASP A 65 3.83 -15.01 -2.66
C ASP A 65 5.29 -15.09 -3.10
N LEU A 66 6.21 -14.62 -2.24
CA LEU A 66 7.65 -14.57 -2.56
C LEU A 66 8.31 -15.96 -2.44
N ASP A 67 7.67 -16.91 -1.77
CA ASP A 67 8.17 -18.29 -1.62
C ASP A 67 7.69 -19.22 -2.75
N ASP A 68 6.81 -18.74 -3.64
CA ASP A 68 6.28 -19.47 -4.79
C ASP A 68 6.71 -18.80 -6.12
N PRO A 69 7.66 -19.40 -6.87
CA PRO A 69 8.11 -18.88 -8.16
C PRO A 69 7.01 -18.70 -9.21
N ASP A 70 5.96 -19.54 -9.18
CA ASP A 70 4.83 -19.42 -10.10
C ASP A 70 3.92 -18.26 -9.71
N SER A 71 3.74 -18.01 -8.40
CA SER A 71 3.07 -16.80 -7.92
C SER A 71 3.85 -15.55 -8.31
N VAL A 72 5.19 -15.56 -8.21
CA VAL A 72 6.03 -14.42 -8.62
C VAL A 72 5.86 -14.11 -10.11
N ARG A 73 5.90 -15.13 -10.96
CA ARG A 73 5.69 -14.98 -12.41
C ARG A 73 4.31 -14.40 -12.70
N THR A 74 3.26 -14.98 -12.10
CA THR A 74 1.88 -14.56 -12.32
C THR A 74 1.65 -13.13 -11.85
N GLY A 75 2.12 -12.77 -10.65
CA GLY A 75 1.98 -11.43 -10.11
C GLY A 75 2.73 -10.39 -10.94
N PHE A 76 3.90 -10.74 -11.49
CA PHE A 76 4.62 -9.87 -12.42
C PHE A 76 3.87 -9.64 -13.73
N GLU A 77 3.31 -10.70 -14.32
CA GLU A 77 2.50 -10.60 -15.55
C GLU A 77 1.24 -9.73 -15.33
N GLU A 78 0.57 -9.91 -14.19
CA GLU A 78 -0.59 -9.10 -13.79
C GLU A 78 -0.19 -7.63 -13.59
N ALA A 79 0.92 -7.36 -12.90
CA ALA A 79 1.43 -6.00 -12.72
C ALA A 79 1.80 -5.34 -14.05
N LEU A 80 2.37 -6.08 -15.00
CA LEU A 80 2.60 -5.60 -16.36
C LEU A 80 1.30 -5.26 -17.08
N ALA A 81 0.28 -6.10 -16.96
CA ALA A 81 -1.02 -5.85 -17.58
C ALA A 81 -1.68 -4.59 -17.01
N LEU A 82 -1.68 -4.42 -15.68
CA LEU A 82 -2.23 -3.25 -14.98
C LEU A 82 -1.52 -1.95 -15.39
N THR A 83 -0.20 -2.02 -15.61
CA THR A 83 0.61 -0.85 -15.97
C THR A 83 0.69 -0.59 -17.48
N GLY A 84 -0.05 -1.33 -18.30
CA GLY A 84 0.04 -1.22 -19.77
C GLY A 84 1.45 -1.50 -20.30
N GLY A 85 2.17 -2.41 -19.64
CA GLY A 85 3.54 -2.81 -19.96
C GLY A 85 4.62 -1.85 -19.49
N ARG A 86 4.32 -0.93 -18.57
CA ARG A 86 5.27 0.11 -18.11
C ARG A 86 5.57 -0.02 -16.62
N LEU A 87 6.65 -0.73 -16.30
CA LEU A 87 7.21 -0.79 -14.95
C LEU A 87 8.53 -0.01 -14.91
N TYR A 88 8.56 1.07 -14.15
CA TYR A 88 9.74 1.95 -14.04
C TYR A 88 10.68 1.58 -12.88
N GLY A 89 10.16 0.92 -11.87
CA GLY A 89 10.91 0.50 -10.70
C GLY A 89 10.07 -0.40 -9.80
N LEU A 90 10.74 -1.28 -9.06
CA LEU A 90 10.14 -2.13 -8.03
C LEU A 90 10.68 -1.69 -6.68
N PHE A 91 9.79 -1.20 -5.82
CA PHE A 91 10.10 -0.89 -4.42
C PHE A 91 9.47 -1.98 -3.56
N ASN A 92 10.32 -2.75 -2.87
CA ASN A 92 9.86 -3.84 -2.02
C ASN A 92 10.25 -3.52 -0.57
N ASN A 93 9.24 -3.43 0.30
CA ASN A 93 9.42 -3.25 1.74
C ASN A 93 9.58 -4.60 2.48
N GLY A 94 9.62 -5.71 1.73
CA GLY A 94 9.87 -7.05 2.23
C GLY A 94 11.35 -7.20 2.56
N ALA A 95 11.68 -6.91 3.82
CA ALA A 95 12.88 -7.47 4.39
C ALA A 95 12.68 -8.99 4.47
N TRP A 96 13.59 -9.78 3.89
CA TRP A 96 13.81 -11.13 4.39
C TRP A 96 14.23 -10.96 5.85
N GLY A 97 13.35 -11.28 6.79
CA GLY A 97 13.68 -11.26 8.21
C GLY A 97 14.74 -12.31 8.46
N LEU A 98 16.02 -11.93 8.46
CA LEU A 98 17.05 -12.73 9.11
C LEU A 98 16.71 -12.74 10.61
N PRO A 99 16.39 -13.89 11.22
CA PRO A 99 16.25 -13.95 12.66
C PRO A 99 17.61 -13.64 13.28
N GLY A 100 17.78 -12.45 13.87
CA GLY A 100 18.99 -12.08 14.63
C GLY A 100 19.79 -10.87 14.16
N ALA A 101 19.18 -9.87 13.53
CA ALA A 101 19.75 -8.51 13.47
C ALA A 101 19.27 -7.66 14.66
#